data_AF-A0A852W9G6-F1
#
_entry.id   AF-A0A852W9G6-F1
#
_cell.length_a   1.000
_cell.length_b   1.000
_cell.length_c   1.000
_cell.angle_alpha   90.00
_cell.angle_beta   90.00
_cell.angle_gamma   90.00
#
_symmetry.space_group_name_H-M   'P 1'
#
loop_
_entity.id
_entity.type
_entity.pdbx_description
1 polymer ?
#
loop_
_entity_poly.entity_id
_entity_poly.type
_entity_poly.pdbx_seq_one_letter_code
_entity_poly.pdbx_strand_id
1 'polypeptide(L)'
;MAAEMELRPDEVLVLEHAARTVDLLARIDEALVSAPLTVKGSMGQIVEHPLVSESRAQRATLARLLAQLKLLDSDDARVVAVAGRRTSRARAAAQARWQPSA
;
A
#
# COMPACT_ATOMS: atom_id res chain seq x y z
N MET A 1 0.57 -21.50 -13.43
CA MET A 1 1.85 -20.77 -13.35
C MET A 1 1.53 -19.32 -13.05
N ALA A 2 1.77 -18.87 -11.81
CA ALA A 2 1.71 -17.43 -11.51
C ALA A 2 2.82 -16.75 -12.33
N ALA A 3 2.50 -15.62 -12.97
CA ALA A 3 3.54 -14.82 -13.60
C ALA A 3 4.43 -14.26 -12.48
N GLU A 4 5.73 -14.54 -12.52
CA GLU A 4 6.69 -13.83 -11.67
C GLU A 4 6.65 -12.36 -12.06
N MET A 5 6.10 -11.54 -11.17
CA MET A 5 6.05 -10.09 -11.33
C MET A 5 7.23 -9.50 -10.61
N GLU A 6 8.24 -9.07 -11.37
CA GLU A 6 9.36 -8.33 -10.82
C GLU A 6 8.91 -6.90 -10.48
N LEU A 7 8.93 -6.57 -9.19
CA LEU A 7 8.55 -5.24 -8.69
C LEU A 7 9.67 -4.23 -8.96
N ARG A 8 9.29 -3.02 -9.34
CA ARG A 8 10.21 -1.89 -9.47
C ARG A 8 10.65 -1.40 -8.09
N PRO A 9 11.80 -0.71 -7.97
CA PRO A 9 12.26 -0.21 -6.66
C PRO A 9 11.24 0.68 -5.93
N ASP A 10 10.47 1.50 -6.64
CA ASP A 10 9.39 2.31 -6.07
C ASP A 10 8.24 1.44 -5.53
N GLU A 11 7.91 0.36 -6.23
CA GLU A 11 6.88 -0.59 -5.81
C GLU A 11 7.32 -1.42 -4.60
N VAL A 12 8.60 -1.77 -4.50
CA VAL A 12 9.16 -2.44 -3.31
C VAL A 12 9.02 -1.55 -2.08
N LEU A 13 9.31 -0.24 -2.19
CA LEU A 13 9.14 0.70 -1.08
C LEU A 13 7.67 0.83 -0.66
N VAL A 14 6.74 0.93 -1.62
CA VAL A 14 5.31 0.98 -1.33
C VAL A 14 4.85 -0.31 -0.63
N LEU A 15 5.33 -1.47 -1.08
CA LEU A 15 5.02 -2.75 -0.46
C LEU A 15 5.55 -2.85 0.98
N GLU A 16 6.78 -2.38 1.22
CA GLU A 16 7.37 -2.33 2.55
C GLU A 16 6.55 -1.43 3.49
N HIS A 17 6.14 -0.25 3.01
CA HIS A 17 5.26 0.63 3.77
C HIS A 17 3.91 -0.03 4.07
N ALA A 18 3.32 -0.73 3.10
CA ALA A 18 2.07 -1.46 3.31
C ALA A 18 2.22 -2.55 4.37
N ALA A 19 3.31 -3.32 4.35
CA ALA A 19 3.60 -4.35 5.35
C ALA A 19 3.72 -3.75 6.76
N ARG A 20 4.47 -2.66 6.90
CA ARG A 20 4.59 -1.94 8.18
C ARG A 20 3.23 -1.39 8.67
N THR A 21 2.36 -0.93 7.75
CA THR A 21 1.00 -0.50 8.11
C THR A 21 0.15 -1.67 8.60
N VAL A 22 0.29 -2.87 8.01
CA VAL A 22 -0.39 -4.08 8.48
C VAL A 22 0.07 -4.45 9.89
N ASP A 23 1.37 -4.42 10.16
CA ASP A 23 1.91 -4.70 11.51
C ASP A 23 1.38 -3.73 12.56
N LEU A 24 1.33 -2.43 12.23
CA LEU A 24 0.75 -1.42 13.10
C LEU A 24 -0.75 -1.67 13.34
N LEU A 25 -1.50 -1.99 12.28
CA LEU A 25 -2.92 -2.29 12.38
C LEU A 25 -3.17 -3.52 13.25
N ALA A 26 -2.34 -4.56 13.16
CA ALA A 26 -2.43 -5.75 14.01
C ALA A 26 -2.26 -5.39 15.50
N ARG A 27 -1.28 -4.53 15.83
CA ARG A 27 -1.08 -4.04 17.20
C ARG A 27 -2.26 -3.21 17.71
N ILE A 28 -2.86 -2.39 16.85
CA ILE A 28 -4.07 -1.61 17.18
C ILE A 28 -5.25 -2.54 17.42
N ASP A 29 -5.47 -3.50 16.53
CA ASP A 29 -6.58 -4.45 16.61
C ASP A 29 -6.44 -5.32 17.88
N GLU A 30 -5.23 -5.77 18.22
CA GLU A 30 -4.94 -6.49 19.47
C GLU A 30 -5.27 -5.64 20.71
N ALA A 31 -4.82 -4.38 20.73
CA ALA A 31 -5.12 -3.46 21.84
C ALA A 31 -6.64 -3.16 21.95
N LEU A 32 -7.37 -3.20 20.84
CA LEU A 32 -8.82 -2.98 20.82
C LEU A 32 -9.64 -4.18 21.35
N VAL A 33 -9.09 -5.40 21.39
CA VAL A 33 -9.84 -6.60 21.84
C VAL A 33 -10.41 -6.42 23.26
N SER A 34 -9.64 -5.80 24.15
CA SER A 34 -10.02 -5.60 25.55
C SER A 34 -10.33 -4.13 25.89
N ALA A 35 -10.22 -3.22 24.92
CA ALA A 35 -10.48 -1.80 25.13
C ALA A 35 -11.98 -1.47 25.03
N PRO A 36 -12.48 -0.49 25.81
CA PRO A 36 -13.81 0.04 25.60
C PRO A 36 -13.87 0.78 24.24
N LEU A 37 -14.97 0.62 23.50
CA LEU A 37 -15.15 1.31 22.19
C LEU A 37 -15.36 2.82 22.33
N THR A 38 -15.61 3.29 23.54
CA THR A 38 -15.84 4.71 23.85
C THR A 38 -15.07 5.12 25.10
N VAL A 39 -14.64 6.37 25.14
CA VAL A 39 -13.94 6.99 26.28
C VAL A 39 -14.61 8.29 26.68
N LYS A 40 -14.32 8.77 27.89
CA LYS A 40 -14.75 10.11 28.31
C LYS A 40 -13.81 11.14 27.67
N GLY A 41 -14.38 12.01 26.84
CA GLY A 41 -13.69 13.14 26.24
C GLY A 41 -13.31 14.21 27.27
N SER A 42 -12.47 15.16 26.86
CA SER A 42 -11.96 16.22 27.73
C SER A 42 -13.05 17.12 28.31
N MET A 43 -14.18 17.29 27.59
CA MET A 43 -15.35 18.05 28.05
C MET A 43 -16.39 17.18 28.76
N GLY A 44 -16.04 15.93 29.09
CA GLY A 44 -16.88 15.00 29.84
C GLY A 44 -17.92 14.23 29.02
N GLN A 45 -18.02 14.49 27.72
CA GLN A 45 -18.88 13.75 26.80
C GLN A 45 -18.30 12.37 26.45
N ILE A 46 -19.16 11.42 26.11
CA ILE A 46 -18.71 10.11 25.60
C ILE A 46 -18.32 10.25 24.13
N VAL A 47 -17.08 9.90 23.80
CA VAL A 47 -16.53 9.93 22.44
C VAL A 47 -15.99 8.56 22.05
N GLU A 48 -15.74 8.36 20.76
CA GLU A 48 -15.07 7.15 20.28
C GLU A 48 -13.68 6.98 20.88
N HIS A 49 -13.28 5.72 21.12
CA HIS A 49 -11.95 5.41 21.59
C HIS A 49 -10.91 5.79 20.51
N PRO A 50 -9.80 6.49 20.85
CA PRO A 50 -8.81 6.95 19.86
C PRO A 50 -8.24 5.85 18.96
N LEU A 51 -8.05 4.64 19.50
CA LEU A 51 -7.62 3.49 18.70
C LEU A 51 -8.61 3.08 17.60
N VAL A 52 -9.91 3.35 17.77
CA VAL A 52 -10.93 3.08 16.75
C VAL A 52 -10.75 4.04 15.56
N SER A 53 -10.54 5.33 15.82
CA SER A 53 -10.29 6.31 14.76
C SER A 53 -8.95 6.05 14.07
N GLU A 54 -7.92 5.67 14.83
CA GLU A 54 -6.63 5.27 14.28
C GLU A 54 -6.72 4.01 13.41
N SER A 55 -7.44 2.96 13.84
CA SER A 55 -7.66 1.74 13.03
C SER A 55 -8.31 2.07 11.68
N ARG A 56 -9.32 2.96 11.67
CA ARG A 56 -9.94 3.43 10.41
C ARG A 56 -8.94 4.18 9.53
N ALA A 57 -8.12 5.05 10.10
CA ALA A 57 -7.10 5.79 9.35
C ALA A 57 -6.04 4.85 8.74
N GLN A 58 -5.53 3.88 9.51
CA GLN A 58 -4.56 2.91 9.03
C GLN A 58 -5.12 2.01 7.93
N ARG A 59 -6.38 1.58 8.03
CA ARG A 59 -7.07 0.84 6.96
C ARG A 59 -7.20 1.67 5.68
N ALA A 60 -7.50 2.96 5.79
CA ALA A 60 -7.54 3.86 4.63
C ALA A 60 -6.15 4.06 4.00
N THR A 61 -5.10 4.20 4.80
CA THR A 61 -3.72 4.27 4.33
C THR A 61 -3.31 3.00 3.62
N LEU A 62 -3.59 1.83 4.20
CA LEU A 62 -3.30 0.53 3.60
C LEU A 62 -3.99 0.38 2.25
N ALA A 63 -5.29 0.71 2.16
CA ALA A 63 -6.03 0.66 0.91
C ALA A 63 -5.39 1.55 -0.19
N ARG A 64 -4.91 2.74 0.18
CA ARG A 64 -4.21 3.65 -0.75
C ARG A 64 -2.87 3.09 -1.19
N LEU A 65 -2.07 2.52 -0.28
CA LEU A 65 -0.77 1.92 -0.60
C LEU A 65 -0.95 0.70 -1.53
N LEU A 66 -1.93 -0.16 -1.24
CA LEU A 66 -2.24 -1.32 -2.09
C LEU A 66 -2.75 -0.90 -3.47
N ALA A 67 -3.58 0.15 -3.56
CA ALA A 67 -4.03 0.70 -4.83
C ALA A 67 -2.88 1.26 -5.69
N GLN A 68 -1.81 1.79 -5.06
CA GLN A 68 -0.62 2.28 -5.77
C GLN A 68 0.19 1.16 -6.42
N LEU A 69 0.23 -0.03 -5.80
CA LEU A 69 0.93 -1.19 -6.35
C LEU A 69 0.28 -1.70 -7.65
N LYS A 70 -0.97 -1.31 -7.94
CA LYS A 70 -1.73 -1.75 -9.12
C LYS A 70 -1.58 -3.25 -9.37
N LEU A 71 -1.59 -4.02 -8.28
CA LEU A 71 -1.45 -5.47 -8.33
C LEU A 71 -2.57 -5.99 -9.22
N LEU A 72 -2.17 -6.60 -10.33
CA LEU A 72 -3.10 -7.06 -11.33
C LEU A 72 -3.83 -8.27 -10.76
N ASP A 73 -5.13 -8.31 -10.97
CA ASP A 73 -5.86 -9.54 -10.74
C ASP A 73 -5.36 -10.61 -11.71
N SER A 74 -5.52 -11.89 -11.35
CA SER A 74 -4.84 -13.00 -12.04
C SER A 74 -5.12 -13.04 -13.56
N ASP A 75 -6.29 -12.55 -14.00
CA ASP A 75 -6.68 -12.46 -15.41
C ASP A 75 -6.19 -11.18 -16.11
N ASP A 76 -6.10 -10.05 -15.40
CA ASP A 76 -5.58 -8.77 -15.93
C ASP A 76 -4.05 -8.76 -16.03
N ALA A 77 -3.38 -9.63 -15.26
CA ALA A 77 -1.94 -9.77 -15.21
C ALA A 77 -1.31 -10.00 -16.61
N ARG A 78 -1.98 -10.78 -17.47
CA ARG A 78 -1.50 -11.06 -18.83
C ARG A 78 -1.55 -9.84 -19.75
N VAL A 79 -2.63 -9.06 -19.71
CA VAL A 79 -2.83 -7.90 -20.60
C VAL A 79 -1.86 -6.78 -20.23
N VAL A 80 -1.71 -6.51 -18.93
CA VAL A 80 -0.82 -5.46 -18.46
C VAL A 80 0.64 -5.92 -18.41
N ALA A 81 1.00 -7.20 -18.24
CA ALA A 81 2.40 -7.63 -18.42
C ALA A 81 2.93 -7.38 -19.84
N VAL A 82 2.05 -7.38 -20.85
CA VAL A 82 2.40 -6.97 -22.22
C VAL A 82 2.51 -5.45 -22.33
N ALA A 83 1.59 -4.70 -21.70
CA ALA A 83 1.64 -3.24 -21.67
C ALA A 83 2.82 -2.68 -20.85
N GLY A 84 3.06 -3.18 -19.65
CA GLY A 84 4.17 -2.87 -18.75
C GLY A 84 5.54 -3.18 -19.37
N ARG A 85 5.67 -4.28 -20.15
CA ARG A 85 6.86 -4.53 -20.98
C ARG A 85 7.07 -3.46 -22.06
N ARG A 86 6.00 -2.88 -22.60
CA ARG A 86 6.10 -1.73 -23.52
C ARG A 86 6.49 -0.45 -22.78
N THR A 87 5.95 -0.21 -21.57
CA THR A 87 6.27 0.97 -20.76
C THR A 87 7.69 0.94 -20.21
N SER A 88 8.18 -0.23 -19.78
CA SER A 88 9.58 -0.42 -19.33
C SER A 88 10.56 -0.25 -20.49
N ARG A 89 10.25 -0.78 -21.69
CA ARG A 89 11.02 -0.50 -22.91
C ARG A 89 11.00 0.97 -23.31
N ALA A 90 9.85 1.65 -23.19
CA ALA A 90 9.74 3.07 -23.49
C ALA A 90 10.58 3.93 -22.53
N ARG A 91 10.62 3.58 -21.23
CA ARG A 91 11.52 4.23 -20.26
C ARG A 91 12.99 3.90 -20.51
N ALA A 92 13.33 2.65 -20.80
CA ALA A 92 14.70 2.26 -21.13
C ALA A 92 15.21 3.02 -22.38
N ALA A 93 14.37 3.13 -23.41
CA ALA A 93 14.66 3.93 -24.60
C ALA A 93 14.77 5.44 -24.28
N ALA A 94 13.92 5.96 -23.39
CA ALA A 94 14.02 7.35 -22.93
C ALA A 94 15.30 7.58 -22.12
N GLN A 95 15.67 6.69 -21.20
CA GLN A 95 16.93 6.79 -20.43
C GLN A 95 18.15 6.67 -21.36
N ALA A 96 18.14 5.75 -22.33
CA ALA A 96 19.19 5.63 -23.34
C ALA A 96 19.34 6.90 -24.19
N ARG A 97 18.26 7.64 -24.44
CA ARG A 97 18.30 8.91 -25.17
C ARG A 97 18.94 10.06 -24.39
N TRP A 98 19.02 9.94 -23.07
CA TRP A 98 19.50 11.00 -22.17
C TRP A 98 20.84 10.66 -21.52
N GLN A 99 21.42 9.49 -21.81
CA GLN A 99 22.81 9.21 -21.48
C GLN A 99 23.72 9.93 -22.50
N PRO A 100 24.67 10.78 -22.07
CA PRO A 100 25.63 11.38 -22.98
C PRO A 100 26.46 10.25 -23.59
N SER A 101 26.64 10.27 -24.91
CA SER A 101 27.58 9.38 -25.59
C SER A 101 28.99 9.62 -25.04
N ALA A 102 29.60 8.59 -24.44
CA ALA A 102 31.02 8.56 -24.11
C ALA A 102 31.86 8.42 -25.39
#